data_AF-A0A2E4HUS9-F1
#
_entry.id   AF-A0A2E4HUS9-F1
#
_cell.length_a   1.000
_cell.length_b   1.000
_cell.length_c   1.000
_cell.angle_alpha   90.00
_cell.angle_beta   90.00
_cell.angle_gamma   90.00
#
_symmetry.space_group_name_H-M   'P 1'
#
loop_
_entity.id
_entity.type
_entity.pdbx_description
1 polymer ?
#
loop_
_entity_poly.entity_id
_entity_poly.type
_entity_poly.pdbx_seq_one_letter_code
_entity_poly.pdbx_strand_id
1 'polypeptide(L)' 'MPTILIDGETYEVAEGRNVLQAALDHKLNLPYFCWHPAMGSVGACRLCAVKHYRGEQD' A
#
# COMPACT_ATOMS: atom_id res chain seq x y z
N MET A 1 4.88 2.10 15.47
CA MET A 1 4.40 1.39 14.26
C MET A 1 3.03 1.94 13.93
N PRO A 2 2.86 2.62 12.78
CA PRO A 2 1.55 3.09 12.36
C PRO A 2 0.61 1.93 12.01
N THR A 3 -0.69 2.19 12.14
CA THR A 3 -1.76 1.24 11.79
C THR A 3 -2.54 1.80 10.61
N ILE A 4 -2.87 0.95 9.63
CA ILE A 4 -3.69 1.32 8.47
C ILE A 4 -4.88 0.38 8.33
N LEU A 5 -5.98 0.90 7.80
CA LEU A 5 -7.19 0.14 7.48
C LEU A 5 -7.21 -0.14 5.97
N ILE A 6 -7.22 -1.42 5.59
CA ILE A 6 -7.34 -1.86 4.19
C ILE A 6 -8.56 -2.76 4.10
N ASP A 7 -9.53 -2.40 3.26
CA ASP A 7 -10.74 -3.19 2.98
C ASP A 7 -11.51 -3.66 4.25
N GLY A 8 -11.47 -2.85 5.31
CA GLY A 8 -12.14 -3.13 6.59
C GLY A 8 -11.30 -3.88 7.62
N GLU A 9 -10.07 -4.26 7.28
CA GLU A 9 -9.13 -4.93 8.17
C GLU A 9 -7.97 -4.02 8.58
N THR A 10 -7.58 -4.11 9.85
CA THR A 10 -6.54 -3.28 10.45
C THR A 10 -5.19 -3.98 10.42
N TYR A 11 -4.16 -3.30 9.91
CA TYR A 11 -2.81 -3.83 9.76
C TYR A 11 -1.78 -2.91 10.43
N GLU A 12 -0.90 -3.50 11.26
CA GLU A 12 0.30 -2.80 11.73
C GLU A 12 1.35 -2.79 10.63
N VAL A 13 1.91 -1.62 10.34
CA VAL A 13 2.88 -1.44 9.27
C VAL A 13 4.15 -0.79 9.78
N ALA A 14 5.28 -1.14 9.16
CA ALA A 14 6.55 -0.50 9.45
C ALA A 14 6.54 0.95 8.93
N GLU A 15 7.07 1.87 9.74
CA GLU A 15 7.20 3.26 9.36
C GLU A 15 8.15 3.44 8.18
N GLY A 16 7.89 4.42 7.31
CA GLY A 16 8.68 4.68 6.10
C GLY A 16 8.39 3.76 4.92
N ARG A 17 7.48 2.79 5.06
CA ARG A 17 7.00 1.96 3.94
C ARG A 17 5.94 2.70 3.14
N ASN A 18 5.95 2.51 1.82
CA ASN A 18 4.84 2.95 0.98
C ASN A 18 3.67 1.96 1.06
N VAL A 19 2.49 2.39 0.63
CA VAL A 19 1.23 1.61 0.74
C VAL A 19 1.30 0.26 0.02
N LEU A 20 1.91 0.21 -1.18
CA LEU A 20 2.06 -1.04 -1.92
C LEU A 20 2.92 -2.04 -1.13
N GLN A 21 4.06 -1.60 -0.61
CA GLN A 21 4.94 -2.47 0.16
C GLN A 21 4.27 -2.96 1.44
N ALA A 22 3.57 -2.08 2.16
CA ALA A 22 2.78 -2.46 3.33
C ALA A 22 1.74 -3.55 3.01
N ALA A 23 1.04 -3.43 1.87
CA ALA A 23 0.07 -4.44 1.46
C ALA A 23 0.75 -5.80 1.13
N LEU A 24 1.89 -5.77 0.42
CA LEU A 24 2.64 -6.98 0.07
C LEU A 24 3.25 -7.68 1.30
N ASP A 25 3.71 -6.92 2.30
CA ASP A 25 4.24 -7.47 3.56
C ASP A 25 3.16 -8.28 4.30
N HIS A 26 1.89 -7.88 4.19
CA HIS A 26 0.72 -8.59 4.70
C HIS A 26 0.11 -9.60 3.71
N LYS A 27 0.83 -9.92 2.62
CA LYS A 27 0.43 -10.87 1.57
C LYS A 27 -0.86 -10.50 0.84
N LEU A 28 -1.26 -9.23 0.87
CA LEU A 28 -2.35 -8.73 0.05
C LEU A 28 -1.90 -8.68 -1.40
N ASN A 29 -2.74 -9.18 -2.30
CA ASN A 29 -2.39 -9.31 -3.71
C ASN A 29 -2.82 -8.06 -4.49
N LEU A 30 -1.86 -7.19 -4.81
CA LEU A 30 -2.06 -6.08 -5.73
C LEU A 30 -1.20 -6.29 -6.99
N PRO A 31 -1.72 -6.03 -8.19
CA PRO A 31 -0.90 -6.08 -9.39
C PRO A 31 0.09 -4.90 -9.39
N TYR A 32 1.36 -5.19 -9.65
CA TYR A 32 2.41 -4.19 -9.79
C TYR A 32 3.41 -4.61 -10.86
N PHE A 33 4.00 -3.62 -11.53
CA PHE A 33 5.06 -3.84 -12.51
C PHE A 33 6.22 -2.85 -12.32
N CYS A 34 5.90 -1.57 -12.12
CA CYS A 34 6.91 -0.51 -11.95
C CYS A 34 7.44 -0.36 -10.52
N TRP A 35 7.49 -1.43 -9.74
CA TRP A 35 8.00 -1.45 -8.37
C TRP A 35 8.94 -2.64 -8.15
N HIS A 36 10.03 -2.39 -7.42
CA HIS A 36 10.95 -3.44 -6.98
C HIS A 36 11.56 -3.06 -5.62
N PRO A 37 11.79 -4.01 -4.68
CA PRO A 37 12.30 -3.71 -3.33
C PRO A 37 13.60 -2.90 -3.32
N ALA A 38 14.51 -3.16 -4.27
CA ALA A 38 15.79 -2.46 -4.38
C ALA A 38 15.72 -1.11 -5.13
N MET A 39 14.61 -0.80 -5.82
CA MET A 39 14.48 0.40 -6.68
C MET A 39 13.35 1.34 -6.26
N GLY A 40 12.43 0.90 -5.40
CA GLY A 40 11.27 1.70 -5.00
C GLY A 40 10.16 1.71 -6.05
N SER A 41 9.25 2.69 -5.94
CA SER A 41 8.08 2.83 -6.82
C SER A 41 8.27 3.98 -7.80
N VAL A 42 8.07 3.71 -9.09
CA VAL A 42 8.12 4.73 -10.16
C VAL A 42 6.74 5.31 -10.46
N GLY A 43 5.65 4.57 -10.14
CA GLY A 43 4.28 5.01 -10.40
C GLY A 43 3.86 5.02 -11.87
N ALA A 44 4.62 4.42 -12.80
CA ALA A 44 4.33 4.45 -14.23
C ALA A 44 3.19 3.51 -14.66
N CYS A 45 3.11 2.30 -14.08
CA CYS A 45 2.17 1.27 -14.57
C CYS A 45 0.73 1.45 -14.08
N ARG A 46 0.51 2.22 -13.00
CA ARG A 46 -0.80 2.47 -12.37
C ARG A 46 -1.62 1.23 -11.95
N LEU A 47 -1.04 0.03 -12.00
CA LEU A 47 -1.73 -1.21 -11.63
C LEU A 47 -2.08 -1.28 -10.14
N CYS A 48 -1.24 -0.72 -9.27
CA CYS A 48 -1.44 -0.70 -7.83
C CYS A 48 -2.20 0.56 -7.34
N ALA A 49 -3.03 1.17 -8.18
CA ALA A 49 -3.81 2.34 -7.78
C ALA A 49 -4.88 1.95 -6.75
N VAL A 50 -5.01 2.76 -5.70
CA VAL A 50 -5.98 2.57 -4.61
C VAL A 50 -6.70 3.87 -4.33
N LYS A 51 -7.90 3.77 -3.74
CA LYS A 51 -8.61 4.93 -3.20
C LYS A 51 -8.18 5.14 -1.74
N HIS A 52 -7.80 6.36 -1.40
CA HIS A 52 -7.41 6.74 -0.05
C HIS A 52 -8.49 7.65 0.54
N TYR A 53 -8.91 7.36 1.77
CA TYR A 53 -9.88 8.12 2.53
C TYR A 53 -9.17 8.77 3.73
N ARG A 54 -9.42 10.05 4.01
CA ARG A 54 -8.89 10.76 5.17
C ARG A 54 -9.76 10.58 6.42
N GLY A 55 -11.00 10.16 6.25
CA GLY A 55 -11.95 9.91 7.33
C GLY A 55 -13.25 9.31 6.82
N GLU A 56 -14.19 9.07 7.75
CA GLU A 56 -15.49 8.44 7.46
C GLU A 56 -16.43 9.30 6.59
N GLN A 57 -16.08 10.56 6.33
CA GLN A 57 -16.89 11.53 5.59
C GLN A 57 -16.38 11.77 4.14
N ASP A 58 -15.31 11.08 3.72
CA ASP A 58 -14.78 11.11 2.33
C ASP A 58 -15.47 10.13 1.37
#